data_AF-A0A6A6JNI3-F1
#
_entry.id   AF-A0A6A6JNI3-F1
#
_cell.length_a   1.000
_cell.length_b   1.000
_cell.length_c   1.000
_cell.angle_alpha   90.00
_cell.angle_beta   90.00
_cell.angle_gamma   90.00
#
_symmetry.space_group_name_H-M   'P 1'
#
loop_
_entity.id
_entity.type
_entity.pdbx_description
1 polymer ?
#
loop_
_entity_poly.entity_id
_entity_poly.type
_entity_poly.pdbx_seq_one_letter_code
_entity_poly.pdbx_strand_id
1 'polypeptide(L)'
;MATQRIISKEKTYLDQDGKAAPEPSNITPAVPSSVIWKLLSFTFAMVTLPIGTYFFTVSYVFKGNTTFAGGLAAIMANVVLISYVIMAYRDDQSERQEEEEKRKKSL
;
A
#
# COMPACT_ATOMS: atom_id res chain seq x y z
N MET A 1 7.52 58.01 -39.59
CA MET A 1 8.26 56.72 -39.57
C MET A 1 8.34 56.27 -38.12
N ALA A 2 7.54 55.27 -37.74
CA ALA A 2 7.39 54.81 -36.36
C ALA A 2 8.24 53.55 -36.12
N THR A 3 9.24 53.65 -35.25
CA THR A 3 10.05 52.51 -34.80
C THR A 3 9.35 51.88 -33.61
N GLN A 4 8.71 50.73 -33.79
CA GLN A 4 8.23 49.94 -32.65
C GLN A 4 9.40 49.20 -32.02
N ARG A 5 9.81 49.66 -30.84
CA ARG A 5 10.75 48.97 -29.95
C ARG A 5 10.08 47.69 -29.46
N ILE A 6 10.53 46.54 -29.96
CA ILE A 6 10.17 45.23 -29.46
C ILE A 6 10.59 45.16 -27.99
N ILE A 7 9.61 45.15 -27.08
CA ILE A 7 9.81 44.88 -25.66
C ILE A 7 9.86 43.36 -25.53
N SER A 8 11.06 42.79 -25.64
CA SER A 8 11.30 41.39 -25.29
C SER A 8 10.96 41.21 -23.81
N LYS A 9 9.84 40.52 -23.54
CA LYS A 9 9.50 39.99 -22.21
C LYS A 9 10.34 38.75 -21.91
N GLU A 10 11.66 38.86 -22.01
CA GLU A 10 12.55 37.84 -21.46
C GLU A 10 12.81 38.23 -20.02
N LYS A 11 11.96 37.72 -19.13
CA LYS A 11 12.30 37.68 -17.71
C LYS A 11 13.46 36.70 -17.56
N THR A 12 14.66 37.25 -17.56
CA THR A 12 15.88 36.59 -17.13
C THR A 12 15.64 35.97 -15.75
N TYR A 13 15.94 34.67 -15.62
CA TYR A 13 15.80 33.85 -14.40
C TYR A 13 16.68 34.31 -13.21
N LEU A 14 17.20 35.54 -13.24
CA LEU A 14 18.13 36.10 -12.26
C LEU A 14 17.50 37.19 -11.38
N ASP A 15 16.23 37.56 -11.59
CA ASP A 15 15.52 38.57 -10.80
C ASP A 15 14.64 37.97 -9.66
N GLN A 16 14.76 36.68 -9.37
CA GLN A 16 14.00 36.02 -8.29
C GLN A 16 14.89 35.74 -7.07
N ASP A 17 15.62 36.76 -6.63
CA ASP A 17 16.37 36.73 -5.37
C ASP A 17 15.68 37.65 -4.36
N GLY A 18 14.68 37.11 -3.66
CA GLY A 18 13.96 37.87 -2.62
C GLY A 18 12.64 37.26 -2.15
N LYS A 19 12.74 36.49 -1.05
CA LYS A 19 11.65 36.06 -0.12
C LYS A 19 10.74 34.92 -0.56
N ALA A 20 11.21 33.70 -0.33
CA ALA A 20 10.65 32.84 0.71
C ALA A 20 11.76 31.85 1.13
N ALA A 21 11.92 31.59 2.42
CA ALA A 21 12.70 30.43 2.85
C ALA A 21 12.16 29.19 2.11
N PRO A 22 12.99 28.19 1.74
CA PRO A 22 12.46 26.96 1.17
C PRO A 22 11.43 26.43 2.16
N GLU A 23 10.15 26.42 1.77
CA GLU A 23 9.13 25.79 2.60
C GLU A 23 9.61 24.37 2.86
N PRO A 24 9.61 23.90 4.12
CA PRO A 24 10.10 22.58 4.45
C PRO A 24 9.36 21.57 3.57
N SER A 25 10.11 20.77 2.81
CA SER A 25 9.52 19.72 2.00
C SER A 25 8.66 18.84 2.90
N ASN A 26 7.39 18.68 2.53
CA ASN A 26 6.47 17.85 3.29
C ASN A 26 6.93 16.39 3.19
N ILE A 27 7.66 15.93 4.20
CA ILE A 27 8.17 14.55 4.35
C ILE A 27 7.16 13.65 5.07
N THR A 28 5.92 14.11 5.28
CA THR A 28 4.88 13.27 5.86
C THR A 28 4.69 12.07 4.94
N PRO A 29 4.66 10.83 5.46
CA PRO A 29 4.48 9.64 4.65
C PRO A 29 3.23 9.78 3.76
N ALA A 30 3.41 9.72 2.44
CA ALA A 30 2.33 9.84 1.47
C ALA A 30 1.32 8.68 1.54
N VAL A 31 1.65 7.60 2.26
CA VAL A 31 0.81 6.43 2.47
C VAL A 31 0.43 6.28 3.95
N PRO A 32 -0.86 6.07 4.29
CA PRO A 32 -1.28 5.84 5.67
C PRO A 32 -0.57 4.65 6.31
N SER A 33 -0.19 4.78 7.58
CA SER A 33 0.50 3.72 8.33
C SER A 33 -0.31 2.43 8.47
N SER A 34 -1.65 2.54 8.45
CA SER A 34 -2.56 1.38 8.44
C SER A 34 -2.35 0.51 7.20
N VAL A 35 -2.15 1.11 6.04
CA VAL A 35 -1.92 0.41 4.77
C VAL A 35 -0.58 -0.33 4.82
N ILE A 36 0.45 0.29 5.38
CA ILE A 36 1.78 -0.34 5.52
C ILE A 36 1.68 -1.63 6.33
N TRP A 37 0.96 -1.61 7.46
CA TRP A 37 0.75 -2.81 8.28
C TRP A 37 -0.04 -3.89 7.53
N LYS A 38 -1.10 -3.53 6.80
CA LYS A 38 -1.87 -4.47 5.98
C LYS A 38 -0.98 -5.16 4.96
N LEU A 39 -0.22 -4.40 4.18
CA LEU A 39 0.69 -4.94 3.16
C LEU A 39 1.76 -5.85 3.78
N LEU A 40 2.38 -5.42 4.87
CA LEU A 40 3.41 -6.19 5.56
C LEU A 40 2.86 -7.51 6.12
N SER A 41 1.68 -7.50 6.74
CA SER A 41 1.03 -8.70 7.24
C SER A 41 0.69 -9.69 6.11
N PHE A 42 0.25 -9.21 4.94
CA PHE A 42 -0.04 -10.08 3.81
C PHE A 42 1.21 -10.70 3.19
N THR A 43 2.26 -9.91 3.01
CA THR A 43 3.54 -10.44 2.54
C THR A 43 4.08 -11.49 3.51
N PHE A 44 4.02 -11.19 4.81
CA PHE A 44 4.42 -12.15 5.83
C PHE A 44 3.57 -13.43 5.79
N ALA A 45 2.25 -13.31 5.66
CA ALA A 45 1.34 -14.43 5.60
C ALA A 45 1.59 -15.32 4.36
N MET A 46 1.79 -14.72 3.19
CA MET A 46 2.06 -15.46 1.94
C MET A 46 3.33 -16.29 2.00
N VAL A 47 4.34 -15.84 2.73
CA VAL A 47 5.59 -16.58 2.91
C VAL A 47 5.44 -17.61 4.02
N THR A 48 4.95 -17.20 5.19
CA THR A 48 5.01 -18.05 6.39
C THR A 48 3.96 -19.13 6.44
N LEU A 49 2.72 -18.89 5.98
CA LEU A 49 1.67 -19.90 6.05
C LEU A 49 1.94 -21.10 5.14
N PRO A 50 2.20 -20.95 3.83
CA PRO A 50 2.41 -22.10 2.95
C PRO A 50 3.70 -22.85 3.30
N ILE A 51 4.79 -22.12 3.56
CA ILE A 51 6.09 -22.71 3.93
C ILE A 51 6.01 -23.36 5.31
N GLY A 52 5.42 -22.68 6.28
CA GLY A 52 5.21 -23.21 7.62
C GLY A 52 4.35 -24.46 7.60
N THR A 53 3.28 -24.45 6.82
CA THR A 53 2.42 -25.64 6.61
C THR A 53 3.22 -26.80 6.03
N TYR A 54 4.06 -26.55 5.02
CA TYR A 54 4.89 -27.60 4.43
C TYR A 54 5.79 -28.27 5.49
N PHE A 55 6.62 -27.49 6.19
CA PHE A 55 7.54 -28.07 7.17
C PHE A 55 6.82 -28.69 8.37
N PHE A 56 5.74 -28.06 8.84
CA PHE A 56 4.91 -28.60 9.90
C PHE A 56 4.33 -29.97 9.51
N THR A 57 3.79 -30.08 8.30
CA THR A 57 3.11 -31.30 7.85
C THR A 57 4.08 -32.40 7.45
N VAL A 58 5.25 -32.08 6.87
CA VAL A 58 6.33 -33.05 6.63
C VAL A 58 6.77 -33.70 7.95
N SER A 59 7.01 -32.89 8.98
CA SER A 59 7.60 -33.37 10.24
C SER A 59 6.59 -34.05 11.17
N TYR A 60 5.37 -33.51 11.29
CA TYR A 60 4.40 -33.98 12.31
C TYR A 60 3.27 -34.84 11.76
N VAL A 61 2.85 -34.63 10.51
CA VAL A 61 1.62 -35.26 9.97
C VAL A 61 1.97 -36.43 9.05
N PHE A 62 2.86 -36.21 8.09
CA PHE A 62 3.14 -37.16 7.00
C PHE A 62 4.46 -37.92 7.14
N LYS A 63 5.16 -37.80 8.28
CA LYS A 63 6.40 -38.53 8.63
C LYS A 63 7.43 -38.58 7.48
N GLY A 64 7.63 -37.46 6.80
CA GLY A 64 8.60 -37.34 5.70
C GLY A 64 8.04 -37.48 4.29
N ASN A 65 6.73 -37.72 4.10
CA ASN A 65 6.16 -37.73 2.74
C ASN A 65 5.97 -36.29 2.19
N THR A 66 6.93 -35.88 1.38
CA THR A 66 7.01 -34.52 0.80
C THR A 66 5.94 -34.24 -0.25
N THR A 67 5.40 -35.25 -0.93
CA THR A 67 4.37 -35.09 -1.95
C THR A 67 3.05 -34.64 -1.35
N PHE A 68 2.58 -35.33 -0.29
CA PHE A 68 1.34 -34.94 0.40
C PHE A 68 1.48 -33.62 1.16
N ALA A 69 2.65 -33.39 1.78
CA ALA A 69 2.93 -32.12 2.45
C ALA A 69 2.98 -30.94 1.47
N GLY A 70 3.60 -31.12 0.30
CA GLY A 70 3.61 -30.14 -0.77
C GLY A 70 2.20 -29.85 -1.32
N GLY A 71 1.39 -30.89 -1.49
CA GLY A 71 -0.02 -30.74 -1.88
C GLY A 71 -0.83 -29.94 -0.86
N LEU A 72 -0.64 -30.20 0.45
CA LEU A 72 -1.32 -29.45 1.50
C LEU A 72 -0.85 -27.98 1.54
N ALA A 73 0.44 -27.73 1.32
CA ALA A 73 0.98 -26.37 1.24
C ALA A 73 0.38 -25.58 0.06
N ALA A 74 0.18 -26.22 -1.09
CA ALA A 74 -0.50 -25.61 -2.24
C ALA A 74 -1.97 -25.29 -1.93
N ILE A 75 -2.68 -26.16 -1.21
CA ILE A 75 -4.03 -25.87 -0.73
C ILE A 75 -4.01 -24.66 0.22
N MET A 76 -3.07 -24.60 1.16
CA MET A 76 -2.95 -23.46 2.07
C MET A 76 -2.64 -22.14 1.36
N ALA A 77 -1.89 -22.15 0.26
CA ALA A 77 -1.68 -20.95 -0.54
C ALA A 77 -2.99 -20.37 -1.10
N ASN A 78 -3.92 -21.24 -1.54
CA ASN A 78 -5.25 -20.83 -1.98
C ASN A 78 -6.12 -20.30 -0.81
N VAL A 79 -5.97 -20.87 0.39
CA VAL A 79 -6.64 -20.36 1.60
C VAL A 79 -6.15 -18.95 1.94
N VAL A 80 -4.85 -18.67 1.80
CA VAL A 80 -4.28 -17.32 2.00
C VAL A 80 -4.88 -16.33 0.99
N LEU A 81 -5.01 -16.72 -0.28
CA LEU A 81 -5.66 -15.90 -1.31
C LEU A 81 -7.12 -15.58 -0.94
N ILE A 82 -7.90 -16.58 -0.55
CA ILE A 82 -9.30 -16.37 -0.14
C ILE A 82 -9.38 -15.44 1.08
N SER A 83 -8.49 -15.63 2.06
CA SER A 83 -8.42 -14.78 3.26
C SER A 83 -8.11 -13.33 2.91
N TYR A 84 -7.25 -13.09 1.93
CA TYR A 84 -6.98 -11.75 1.40
C TYR A 84 -8.24 -11.10 0.80
N VAL A 85 -8.99 -11.84 -0.02
CA VAL A 85 -10.25 -11.35 -0.61
C VAL A 85 -11.27 -10.99 0.46
N ILE A 86 -11.43 -11.85 1.48
CA ILE A 86 -12.36 -11.58 2.60
C ILE A 86 -11.93 -10.34 3.37
N MET A 87 -10.64 -10.21 3.69
CA MET A 87 -10.14 -9.04 4.40
C MET A 87 -10.34 -7.76 3.58
N ALA A 88 -10.04 -7.78 2.28
CA ALA A 88 -10.25 -6.64 1.39
C ALA A 88 -11.74 -6.23 1.35
N TYR A 89 -12.65 -7.20 1.31
CA TYR A 89 -14.09 -6.90 1.37
C TYR A 89 -14.50 -6.28 2.71
N ARG A 90 -14.00 -6.79 3.84
CA ARG A 90 -14.30 -6.23 5.16
C ARG A 90 -13.73 -4.83 5.33
N ASP A 91 -12.55 -4.59 4.79
CA ASP A 91 -11.88 -3.30 4.81
C ASP A 91 -12.66 -2.23 4.03
N ASP A 92 -13.13 -2.59 2.82
CA ASP A 92 -14.01 -1.75 1.99
C ASP A 92 -15.31 -1.39 2.72
N GLN A 93 -15.92 -2.36 3.42
CA GLN A 93 -17.14 -2.09 4.20
C GLN A 93 -16.89 -1.15 5.38
N SER A 94 -15.76 -1.27 6.08
CA SER A 94 -15.44 -0.35 7.18
C SER A 94 -15.20 1.08 6.71
N GLU A 95 -14.49 1.29 5.60
CA GLU A 95 -14.25 2.63 5.06
C GLU A 95 -15.56 3.32 4.68
N ARG A 96 -16.48 2.57 4.06
CA ARG A 96 -17.82 3.08 3.69
C ARG A 96 -18.65 3.47 4.91
N GLN A 97 -18.61 2.68 5.98
CA GLN A 97 -19.32 3.00 7.23
C GLN A 97 -18.77 4.26 7.91
N GLU A 98 -17.44 4.40 7.96
CA GLU A 98 -16.80 5.59 8.52
C GLU A 98 -17.12 6.86 7.72
N GLU A 99 -17.19 6.77 6.39
CA GLU A 99 -17.61 7.89 5.54
C GLU A 99 -19.08 8.28 5.77
N GLU A 100 -19.97 7.30 5.90
CA GLU A 100 -21.39 7.54 6.17
C GLU A 100 -21.60 8.18 7.55
N GLU A 101 -20.87 7.74 8.57
CA GLU A 101 -20.90 8.36 9.90
C GLU A 101 -20.35 9.80 9.90
N LYS A 102 -19.26 10.06 9.16
CA LYS A 102 -18.71 11.41 9.01
C LYS A 102 -19.71 12.34 8.32
N ARG A 103 -20.40 11.87 7.25
CA ARG A 103 -21.45 12.65 6.58
C ARG A 103 -22.64 12.96 7.48
N LYS A 104 -23.09 11.98 8.29
CA LYS A 104 -24.19 12.17 9.24
C LYS A 104 -23.85 13.15 10.36
N LYS A 105 -22.60 13.20 10.82
CA LYS A 105 -22.14 14.16 11.84
C LYS A 105 -21.93 15.57 11.31
N SER A 106 -21.78 15.74 10.00
CA SER A 106 -21.61 17.05 9.34
C SER A 106 -22.93 17.71 8.87
N LEU A 107 -24.07 17.02 9.07
CA LEU A 107 -25.44 17.48 8.77
C LEU A 107 -26.13 17.91 10.07
#